data_AF-A0A673UTG8-F1
#
_entry.id   AF-A0A673UTG8-F1
#
_cell.length_a   1.000
_cell.length_b   1.000
_cell.length_c   1.000
_cell.angle_alpha   90.00
_cell.angle_beta   90.00
_cell.angle_gamma   90.00
#
_symmetry.space_group_name_H-M   'P 1'
#
loop_
_entity.id
_entity.type
_entity.pdbx_description
1 polymer ?
#
loop_
_entity_poly.entity_id
_entity_poly.type
_entity_poly.pdbx_seq_one_letter_code
_entity_poly.pdbx_strand_id
1 'polypeptide(L)'
;MDCPYNLANNRQVRMLSDLTLVGCYNLSVMPEKQRNKVLLESAKTNLKQMAFFGLTEFQRKTQYLFEKTFNMNFISPFTQYNTTRASSVEINEEIQKRIEGLNFLDMELYSFAKDLFLQRYQFMRQKEHQEARQKRQEQRRFLKGSQNSSQNPSQNRNLNASQNVTQNLIQNLIHNSSQKKKNRENQKQNPGQGKSDGSTSNGTNDYIGSVEKWR
;
A
#
# COMPACT_ATOMS: atom_id res chain seq x y z
N MET A 1 -22.92 -28.41 3.24
CA MET A 1 -21.71 -28.19 2.40
C MET A 1 -21.44 -29.46 1.60
N ASP A 2 -22.42 -29.90 0.83
CA ASP A 2 -22.55 -31.33 0.48
C ASP A 2 -22.50 -31.58 -1.03
N CYS A 3 -22.23 -30.53 -1.81
CA CYS A 3 -22.02 -30.62 -3.25
C CYS A 3 -20.51 -30.71 -3.55
N PRO A 4 -20.00 -31.87 -4.04
CA PRO A 4 -18.58 -32.05 -4.36
C PRO A 4 -18.10 -31.12 -5.49
N TYR A 5 -19.00 -30.70 -6.36
CA TYR A 5 -18.71 -29.89 -7.55
C TYR A 5 -18.94 -28.38 -7.35
N ASN A 6 -19.10 -27.94 -6.09
CA ASN A 6 -19.33 -26.54 -5.80
C ASN A 6 -18.13 -25.67 -6.20
N LEU A 7 -18.33 -24.79 -7.18
CA LEU A 7 -17.31 -23.85 -7.65
C LEU A 7 -16.91 -22.80 -6.61
N ALA A 8 -17.61 -22.67 -5.48
CA ALA A 8 -17.14 -21.84 -4.38
C ALA A 8 -15.84 -22.36 -3.75
N ASN A 9 -15.63 -23.68 -3.76
CA ASN A 9 -14.43 -24.29 -3.17
C ASN A 9 -13.19 -23.91 -3.97
N ASN A 10 -12.17 -23.40 -3.27
CA ASN A 10 -10.88 -22.96 -3.83
C ASN A 10 -11.06 -22.03 -5.05
N ARG A 11 -12.05 -21.13 -4.98
CA ARG A 11 -12.44 -20.27 -6.09
C ARG A 11 -11.31 -19.34 -6.51
N GLN A 12 -10.59 -18.73 -5.56
CA GLN A 12 -9.55 -17.75 -5.88
C GLN A 12 -8.38 -18.42 -6.58
N VAL A 13 -7.89 -19.56 -6.07
CA VAL A 13 -6.85 -20.36 -6.71
C VAL A 13 -7.27 -20.78 -8.11
N ARG A 14 -8.49 -21.32 -8.27
CA ARG A 14 -8.97 -21.74 -9.59
C ARG A 14 -9.09 -20.57 -10.58
N MET A 15 -9.47 -19.38 -10.13
CA MET A 15 -9.63 -18.21 -11.00
C MET A 15 -8.33 -17.49 -11.32
N LEU A 16 -7.29 -17.65 -10.49
CA LEU A 16 -6.00 -17.00 -10.68
C LEU A 16 -4.96 -17.92 -11.32
N SER A 17 -5.21 -19.22 -11.37
CA SER A 17 -4.32 -20.20 -12.00
C SER A 17 -4.58 -20.35 -13.49
N ASP A 18 -3.56 -20.80 -14.20
CA ASP A 18 -3.69 -21.33 -15.55
C ASP A 18 -4.20 -22.78 -15.47
N LEU A 19 -5.48 -22.97 -15.84
CA LEU A 19 -6.13 -24.28 -15.78
C LEU A 19 -5.64 -25.23 -16.88
N THR A 20 -5.02 -24.73 -17.96
CA THR A 20 -4.51 -25.59 -19.04
C THR A 20 -3.40 -26.51 -18.53
N LEU A 21 -2.65 -26.07 -17.51
CA LEU A 21 -1.60 -26.86 -16.84
C LEU A 21 -2.12 -28.14 -16.18
N VAL A 22 -3.43 -28.23 -15.94
CA VAL A 22 -4.07 -29.37 -15.25
C VAL A 22 -5.17 -30.04 -16.07
N GLY A 23 -5.19 -29.83 -17.39
CA GLY A 23 -6.24 -30.39 -18.25
C GLY A 23 -7.61 -29.72 -18.04
N CYS A 24 -7.61 -28.43 -17.70
CA CYS A 24 -8.80 -27.62 -17.43
C CYS A 24 -9.67 -28.22 -16.31
N TYR A 25 -10.88 -28.65 -16.66
CA TYR A 25 -11.85 -29.25 -15.74
C TYR A 25 -11.85 -30.77 -15.76
N ASN A 26 -11.00 -31.40 -16.60
CA ASN A 26 -10.88 -32.85 -16.63
C ASN A 26 -10.04 -33.33 -15.43
N LEU A 27 -10.71 -33.80 -14.39
CA LEU A 27 -10.08 -34.25 -13.14
C LEU A 27 -9.28 -35.55 -13.30
N SER A 28 -9.47 -36.30 -14.39
CA SER A 28 -8.82 -37.59 -14.61
C SER A 28 -7.42 -37.49 -15.22
N VAL A 29 -6.99 -36.29 -15.64
CA VAL A 29 -5.69 -36.09 -16.33
C VAL A 29 -4.50 -36.30 -15.38
N MET A 30 -4.67 -36.03 -14.09
CA MET A 30 -3.61 -36.22 -13.10
C MET A 30 -4.17 -36.41 -11.68
N PRO A 31 -3.41 -37.03 -10.75
CA PRO A 31 -3.83 -37.19 -9.37
C PRO A 31 -4.14 -35.85 -8.69
N GLU A 32 -5.18 -35.83 -7.85
CA GLU A 32 -5.66 -34.62 -7.17
C GLU A 32 -4.54 -33.88 -6.42
N LYS A 33 -3.69 -34.60 -5.68
CA LYS A 33 -2.57 -34.01 -4.93
C LYS A 33 -1.60 -33.24 -5.84
N GLN A 34 -1.31 -33.79 -7.02
CA GLN A 34 -0.44 -33.14 -8.01
C GLN A 34 -1.15 -31.93 -8.63
N ARG A 35 -2.42 -32.09 -9.00
CA ARG A 35 -3.27 -31.02 -9.53
C ARG A 35 -3.32 -29.81 -8.61
N ASN A 36 -3.57 -30.05 -7.33
CA ASN A 36 -3.68 -29.03 -6.30
C ASN A 36 -2.38 -28.22 -6.14
N LYS A 37 -1.22 -28.89 -6.18
CA LYS A 37 0.08 -28.24 -6.15
C LYS A 37 0.32 -27.34 -7.37
N VAL A 38 0.02 -27.84 -8.58
CA VAL A 38 0.20 -27.07 -9.83
C VAL A 38 -0.70 -25.83 -9.84
N LEU A 39 -1.97 -25.98 -9.46
CA LEU A 39 -2.92 -24.86 -9.39
C LEU A 39 -2.47 -23.78 -8.42
N LEU A 40 -2.04 -24.17 -7.22
CA LEU A 40 -1.63 -23.21 -6.21
C LEU A 40 -0.38 -22.42 -6.62
N GLU A 41 0.64 -23.09 -7.14
CA GLU A 41 1.86 -22.44 -7.60
C GLU A 41 1.62 -21.53 -8.81
N SER A 42 0.74 -21.96 -9.73
CA SER A 42 0.29 -21.12 -10.85
C SER A 42 -0.43 -19.86 -10.35
N ALA A 43 -1.37 -20.01 -9.40
CA ALA A 43 -2.11 -18.88 -8.84
C ALA A 43 -1.21 -17.89 -8.09
N LYS A 44 -0.26 -18.37 -7.27
CA LYS A 44 0.73 -17.52 -6.58
C LYS A 44 1.59 -16.76 -7.58
N THR A 45 2.06 -17.43 -8.62
CA THR A 45 2.89 -16.83 -9.68
C THR A 45 2.14 -15.74 -10.42
N ASN A 46 0.93 -16.04 -10.88
CA ASN A 46 0.09 -15.08 -11.61
C ASN A 46 -0.27 -13.87 -10.73
N LEU A 47 -0.70 -14.10 -9.49
CA LEU A 47 -1.03 -13.03 -8.53
C LEU A 47 0.19 -12.13 -8.26
N LYS A 48 1.39 -12.71 -8.13
CA LYS A 48 2.64 -11.95 -7.96
C LYS A 48 2.96 -11.10 -9.19
N GLN A 49 2.70 -11.59 -10.39
CA GLN A 49 3.00 -10.89 -11.65
C GLN A 49 1.97 -9.81 -12.03
N MET A 50 0.76 -9.85 -11.44
CA MET A 50 -0.22 -8.78 -11.64
C MET A 50 0.37 -7.42 -11.24
N ALA A 51 0.11 -6.41 -12.07
CA ALA A 51 0.51 -5.03 -11.82
C ALA A 51 0.05 -4.56 -10.43
N PHE A 52 -1.16 -4.94 -10.04
CA PHE A 52 -1.74 -4.62 -8.74
C PHE A 52 -2.78 -5.65 -8.32
N PHE A 53 -2.91 -5.89 -7.01
CA PHE A 53 -4.06 -6.53 -6.38
C PHE A 53 -4.32 -5.92 -4.99
N GLY A 54 -5.55 -6.04 -4.52
CA GLY A 54 -6.01 -5.50 -3.24
C GLY A 54 -6.58 -6.56 -2.32
N LEU A 55 -6.61 -6.24 -1.01
CA LEU A 55 -7.26 -7.08 0.00
C LEU A 55 -8.44 -6.32 0.62
N THR A 56 -9.57 -7.02 0.76
CA THR A 56 -10.85 -6.44 1.20
C THR A 56 -10.79 -5.93 2.64
N GLU A 57 -9.99 -6.55 3.50
CA GLU A 57 -9.75 -6.14 4.88
C GLU A 57 -8.82 -4.92 5.03
N PHE A 58 -8.22 -4.42 3.93
CA PHE A 58 -7.27 -3.31 3.96
C PHE A 58 -7.58 -2.19 2.94
N GLN A 59 -8.83 -1.70 2.91
CA GLN A 59 -9.30 -0.73 1.91
C GLN A 59 -8.39 0.51 1.74
N ARG A 60 -7.95 1.13 2.84
CA ARG A 60 -7.04 2.30 2.78
C ARG A 60 -5.67 1.97 2.19
N LYS A 61 -5.11 0.80 2.50
CA LYS A 61 -3.81 0.37 1.96
C LYS A 61 -3.94 -0.02 0.50
N THR A 62 -5.05 -0.67 0.14
CA THR A 62 -5.41 -1.02 -1.23
C THR A 62 -5.50 0.23 -2.10
N GLN A 63 -6.21 1.26 -1.63
CA GLN A 63 -6.23 2.57 -2.31
C GLN A 63 -4.82 3.13 -2.50
N TYR A 64 -4.05 3.24 -1.41
CA TYR A 64 -2.69 3.79 -1.46
C TYR A 64 -1.80 3.06 -2.48
N LEU A 65 -1.78 1.73 -2.45
CA LEU A 65 -0.95 0.96 -3.38
C LEU A 65 -1.41 1.12 -4.82
N PHE A 66 -2.73 1.15 -5.09
CA PHE A 66 -3.25 1.38 -6.44
C PHE A 66 -2.80 2.73 -6.98
N GLU A 67 -3.00 3.79 -6.19
CA GLU A 67 -2.63 5.16 -6.54
C GLU A 67 -1.13 5.27 -6.86
N LYS A 68 -0.27 4.64 -6.06
CA LYS A 68 1.18 4.62 -6.29
C LYS A 68 1.60 3.75 -7.47
N THR A 69 0.90 2.65 -7.73
CA THR A 69 1.23 1.73 -8.83
C THR A 69 0.98 2.39 -10.18
N PHE A 70 -0.14 3.10 -10.31
CA PHE A 70 -0.55 3.71 -11.58
C PHE A 70 -0.34 5.22 -11.65
N ASN A 71 0.21 5.82 -10.59
CA ASN A 71 0.43 7.27 -10.48
C ASN A 71 -0.86 8.09 -10.73
N MET A 72 -1.94 7.68 -10.07
CA MET A 72 -3.27 8.30 -10.13
C MET A 72 -3.82 8.51 -8.71
N ASN A 73 -4.87 9.31 -8.55
CA ASN A 73 -5.54 9.52 -7.26
C ASN A 73 -7.04 9.27 -7.40
N PHE A 74 -7.65 8.63 -6.39
CA PHE A 74 -9.10 8.58 -6.30
C PHE A 74 -9.66 9.93 -5.81
N ILE A 75 -10.86 10.29 -6.29
CA ILE A 75 -11.56 11.50 -5.85
C ILE A 75 -11.96 11.39 -4.38
N SER A 76 -12.49 10.24 -3.99
CA SER A 76 -12.95 9.97 -2.63
C SER A 76 -12.11 8.86 -1.98
N PRO A 77 -11.80 9.01 -0.68
CA PRO A 77 -11.11 7.98 0.07
C PRO A 77 -11.95 6.69 0.15
N PHE A 78 -11.31 5.53 0.00
CA PHE A 78 -11.94 4.25 0.31
C PHE A 78 -12.28 4.18 1.80
N THR A 79 -13.42 3.57 2.10
CA THR A 79 -13.94 3.35 3.46
C THR A 79 -13.94 1.87 3.79
N GLN A 80 -13.51 1.52 5.00
CA GLN A 80 -13.54 0.14 5.47
C GLN A 80 -14.92 -0.15 6.07
N TYR A 81 -15.65 -1.10 5.49
CA TYR A 81 -16.90 -1.62 6.05
C TYR A 81 -16.66 -3.04 6.56
N ASN A 82 -16.48 -3.17 7.88
CA ASN A 82 -16.25 -4.48 8.51
C ASN A 82 -17.55 -5.25 8.73
N THR A 83 -18.68 -4.56 8.84
CA THR A 83 -20.01 -5.17 8.87
C THR A 83 -20.40 -5.59 7.46
N THR A 84 -20.07 -6.83 7.13
CA THR A 84 -20.39 -7.48 5.86
C THR A 84 -21.47 -8.54 6.07
N ARG A 85 -22.08 -9.01 4.98
CA ARG A 85 -22.99 -10.18 5.06
C ARG A 85 -22.30 -11.41 5.64
N ALA A 86 -21.00 -11.58 5.41
CA ALA A 86 -20.23 -12.69 5.97
C ALA A 86 -20.00 -12.52 7.47
N SER A 87 -19.67 -11.31 7.94
CA SER A 87 -19.43 -11.07 9.37
C SER A 87 -20.68 -11.17 10.24
N SER A 88 -21.89 -11.09 9.64
CA SER A 88 -23.16 -11.27 10.36
C SER A 88 -23.59 -12.73 10.48
N VAL A 89 -22.90 -13.67 9.82
CA VAL A 89 -23.20 -15.10 9.96
C VAL A 89 -22.46 -15.63 11.17
N GLU A 90 -23.21 -16.11 12.16
CA GLU A 90 -22.65 -16.85 13.28
C GLU A 90 -22.23 -18.25 12.81
N ILE A 91 -20.94 -18.56 12.97
CA ILE A 91 -20.37 -19.86 12.64
C ILE A 91 -19.67 -20.42 13.88
N ASN A 92 -19.88 -21.70 14.16
CA ASN A 92 -19.12 -22.38 15.20
C ASN A 92 -17.75 -22.82 14.65
N GLU A 93 -16.83 -23.18 15.54
CA GLU A 93 -15.46 -23.57 15.16
C GLU A 93 -15.41 -24.80 14.25
N GLU A 94 -16.34 -25.73 14.41
CA GLU A 94 -16.42 -26.95 13.59
C GLU A 94 -16.76 -26.62 12.14
N ILE A 95 -17.79 -25.79 11.92
CA ILE A 95 -18.18 -25.29 10.61
C ILE A 95 -17.05 -24.47 10.00
N GLN A 96 -16.40 -23.61 10.79
CA GLN A 96 -15.25 -22.83 10.32
C GLN A 96 -14.13 -23.74 9.80
N LYS A 97 -13.70 -24.74 10.58
CA LYS A 97 -12.69 -25.72 10.16
C LYS A 97 -13.10 -26.50 8.92
N ARG A 98 -14.39 -26.82 8.77
CA ARG A 98 -14.92 -27.47 7.56
C ARG A 98 -14.84 -26.54 6.34
N ILE A 99 -15.16 -25.25 6.48
CA ILE A 99 -15.00 -24.26 5.39
C ILE A 99 -13.54 -24.11 5.00
N GLU A 100 -12.64 -23.98 5.99
CA GLU A 100 -11.19 -23.89 5.77
C GLU A 100 -10.66 -25.15 5.07
N GLY A 101 -11.12 -26.33 5.48
CA GLY A 101 -10.76 -27.61 4.84
C GLY A 101 -11.22 -27.71 3.39
N LEU A 102 -12.42 -27.21 3.05
CA LEU A 102 -12.88 -27.15 1.66
C LEU A 102 -12.13 -26.12 0.81
N ASN A 103 -11.54 -25.11 1.44
CA ASN A 103 -10.87 -23.98 0.80
C ASN A 103 -9.36 -23.93 1.10
N PHE A 104 -8.76 -25.09 1.41
CA PHE A 104 -7.38 -25.13 1.91
C PHE A 104 -6.34 -24.53 0.94
N LEU A 105 -6.56 -24.60 -0.38
CA LEU A 105 -5.69 -23.94 -1.36
C LEU A 105 -5.87 -22.42 -1.31
N ASP A 106 -7.12 -21.95 -1.19
CA ASP A 106 -7.42 -20.53 -1.03
C ASP A 106 -6.86 -19.99 0.29
N MET A 107 -6.85 -20.78 1.36
CA MET A 107 -6.23 -20.40 2.64
C MET A 107 -4.71 -20.17 2.48
N GLU A 108 -4.02 -21.07 1.79
CA GLU A 108 -2.58 -20.92 1.53
C GLU A 108 -2.29 -19.75 0.58
N LEU A 109 -3.08 -19.61 -0.50
CA LEU A 109 -2.97 -18.48 -1.43
C LEU A 109 -3.21 -17.15 -0.70
N TYR A 110 -4.22 -17.08 0.18
CA TYR A 110 -4.54 -15.87 0.92
C TYR A 110 -3.41 -15.46 1.87
N SER A 111 -2.83 -16.43 2.60
CA SER A 111 -1.67 -16.16 3.46
C SER A 111 -0.51 -15.55 2.64
N PHE A 112 -0.18 -16.17 1.51
CA PHE A 112 0.83 -15.65 0.59
C PHE A 112 0.49 -14.23 0.08
N ALA A 113 -0.75 -14.02 -0.36
CA ALA A 113 -1.23 -12.75 -0.87
C ALA A 113 -1.15 -11.64 0.19
N LYS A 114 -1.52 -11.95 1.44
CA LYS A 114 -1.48 -11.04 2.59
C LYS A 114 -0.06 -10.59 2.89
N ASP A 115 0.87 -11.53 2.96
CA ASP A 115 2.27 -11.22 3.22
C ASP A 115 2.87 -10.36 2.10
N LEU A 116 2.69 -10.76 0.84
CA LEU A 116 3.16 -10.02 -0.33
C LEU A 116 2.57 -8.60 -0.38
N PHE A 117 1.27 -8.46 -0.11
CA PHE A 117 0.58 -7.17 -0.10
C PHE A 117 1.15 -6.23 0.97
N LEU A 118 1.31 -6.73 2.21
CA LEU A 118 1.85 -5.94 3.31
C LEU A 118 3.31 -5.55 3.06
N GLN A 119 4.13 -6.44 2.49
CA GLN A 119 5.49 -6.13 2.07
C GLN A 119 5.53 -5.03 1.01
N ARG A 120 4.71 -5.13 -0.06
CA ARG A 120 4.59 -4.09 -1.10
C ARG A 120 4.19 -2.74 -0.49
N TYR A 121 3.23 -2.75 0.42
CA TYR A 121 2.80 -1.54 1.12
C TYR A 121 3.95 -0.89 1.90
N GLN A 122 4.67 -1.66 2.72
CA GLN A 122 5.79 -1.15 3.51
C GLN A 122 6.92 -0.61 2.63
N PHE A 123 7.31 -1.35 1.60
CA PHE A 123 8.33 -0.93 0.65
C PHE A 123 7.97 0.43 0.01
N MET A 124 6.75 0.56 -0.49
CA MET A 124 6.29 1.79 -1.14
C MET A 124 6.26 2.99 -0.16
N ARG A 125 5.86 2.76 1.10
CA ARG A 125 5.87 3.80 2.15
C ARG A 125 7.29 4.25 2.51
N GLN A 126 8.22 3.31 2.63
CA GLN A 126 9.62 3.60 2.95
C GLN A 126 10.30 4.38 1.81
N LYS A 127 10.07 3.97 0.56
CA LYS A 127 10.56 4.66 -0.63
C LYS A 127 10.08 6.12 -0.68
N GLU A 128 8.77 6.34 -0.51
CA GLU A 128 8.19 7.70 -0.46
C GLU A 128 8.83 8.56 0.64
N HIS A 129 9.07 7.98 1.82
CA HIS A 129 9.69 8.69 2.92
C HIS A 129 11.18 9.02 2.66
N GLN A 130 11.91 8.14 1.98
CA GLN A 130 13.30 8.38 1.56
C GLN A 130 13.37 9.52 0.54
N GLU A 131 12.53 9.50 -0.50
CA GLU A 131 12.45 10.56 -1.51
C GLU A 131 12.09 11.91 -0.88
N ALA A 132 11.14 11.94 0.05
CA ALA A 132 10.78 13.16 0.77
C ALA A 132 11.94 13.69 1.63
N ARG A 133 12.77 12.81 2.22
CA ARG A 133 13.98 13.21 2.96
C ARG A 133 15.02 13.83 2.03
N GLN A 134 15.29 13.21 0.88
CA GLN A 134 16.26 13.69 -0.10
C GLN A 134 15.86 15.08 -0.62
N LYS A 135 14.60 15.26 -1.05
CA LYS A 135 14.08 16.57 -1.49
C LYS A 135 14.25 17.66 -0.43
N ARG A 136 14.01 17.35 0.84
CA ARG A 136 14.22 18.30 1.96
C ARG A 136 15.70 18.64 2.17
N GLN A 137 16.61 17.68 1.98
CA GLN A 137 18.05 17.91 2.10
C GLN A 137 18.57 18.78 0.95
N GLU A 138 18.15 18.49 -0.28
CA GLU A 138 18.47 19.29 -1.46
C GLU A 138 17.99 20.73 -1.33
N GLN A 139 16.74 20.93 -0.90
CA GLN A 139 16.20 22.26 -0.65
C GLN A 139 17.00 23.03 0.39
N ARG A 140 17.46 22.37 1.46
CA ARG A 140 18.35 22.98 2.47
C ARG A 140 19.73 23.33 1.92
N ARG A 141 20.31 22.49 1.05
CA ARG A 141 21.59 22.75 0.40
C ARG A 141 21.49 23.95 -0.55
N PHE A 142 20.41 24.01 -1.34
CA PHE A 142 20.14 25.14 -2.24
C PHE A 142 20.01 26.46 -1.48
N LEU A 143 19.24 26.48 -0.38
CA LEU A 143 19.08 27.68 0.46
C LEU A 143 20.41 28.15 1.09
N LYS A 144 21.28 27.23 1.53
CA LYS A 144 22.61 27.57 2.05
C LYS A 144 23.56 28.06 0.96
N GLY A 145 23.53 27.45 -0.24
CA GLY A 145 24.36 27.88 -1.38
C GLY A 145 24.00 29.27 -1.88
N SER A 146 22.71 29.61 -1.91
CA SER A 146 22.24 30.93 -2.34
C SER A 146 22.54 32.06 -1.35
N GLN A 147 22.83 31.76 -0.08
CA GLN A 147 23.30 32.75 0.90
C GLN A 147 24.80 33.04 0.77
N ASN A 148 25.62 32.05 0.37
CA ASN A 148 27.06 32.23 0.20
C ASN A 148 27.45 32.99 -1.09
N SER A 149 26.58 33.06 -2.10
CA SER A 149 26.81 33.85 -3.32
C SER A 149 26.56 35.35 -3.17
N SER A 150 26.02 35.81 -2.03
CA SER A 150 25.80 37.25 -1.77
C SER A 150 26.91 37.91 -0.94
N GLN A 151 28.03 37.20 -0.68
CA GLN A 151 29.20 37.75 -0.01
C GLN A 151 30.41 37.73 -0.93
N ASN A 152 30.41 38.59 -1.95
CA ASN A 152 31.64 39.15 -2.52
C ASN A 152 31.54 40.69 -2.43
N PRO A 153 32.38 41.36 -1.62
CA PRO A 153 32.35 42.81 -1.48
C PRO A 153 33.21 43.43 -2.59
N SER A 154 32.59 44.20 -3.48
CA SER A 154 33.32 45.07 -4.41
C SER A 154 32.55 46.37 -4.61
N GLN A 155 33.02 47.38 -3.87
CA GLN A 155 33.00 48.80 -4.19
C GLN A 155 31.67 49.46 -4.57
N ASN A 156 31.10 50.15 -3.58
CA ASN A 156 30.61 51.52 -3.64
C ASN A 156 30.00 51.99 -4.99
N ARG A 157 28.67 51.88 -5.12
CA ARG A 157 27.89 52.90 -5.83
C ARG A 157 26.50 53.02 -5.23
N ASN A 158 26.29 54.18 -4.62
CA ASN A 158 25.00 54.72 -4.22
C ASN A 158 24.06 54.76 -5.43
N LEU A 159 22.84 54.22 -5.31
CA LEU A 159 21.65 54.62 -6.08
C LEU A 159 20.40 53.93 -5.49
N ASN A 160 19.58 54.74 -4.85
CA ASN A 160 18.22 54.44 -4.43
C ASN A 160 17.36 54.04 -5.64
N ALA A 161 16.81 52.82 -5.64
CA ALA A 161 15.47 52.49 -6.16
C ALA A 161 15.23 50.97 -6.05
N SER A 162 13.99 50.60 -5.69
CA SER A 162 13.43 49.22 -5.73
C SER A 162 13.49 48.40 -4.44
N GLN A 163 12.89 48.90 -3.36
CA GLN A 163 12.62 48.12 -2.13
C GLN A 163 11.30 47.29 -2.17
N ASN A 164 10.56 47.24 -3.28
CA ASN A 164 9.17 46.75 -3.26
C ASN A 164 8.91 45.33 -3.82
N VAL A 165 9.93 44.59 -4.26
CA VAL A 165 9.70 43.29 -4.93
C VAL A 165 10.00 42.07 -4.04
N THR A 166 10.96 42.16 -3.13
CA THR A 166 11.39 41.03 -2.29
C THR A 166 10.52 40.77 -1.06
N GLN A 167 9.79 41.77 -0.56
CA GLN A 167 8.84 41.57 0.55
C GLN A 167 7.57 40.81 0.14
N ASN A 168 7.13 40.94 -1.12
CA ASN A 168 5.92 40.29 -1.63
C ASN A 168 6.07 38.77 -1.81
N LEU A 169 7.28 38.26 -2.04
CA LEU A 169 7.51 36.82 -2.24
C LEU A 169 7.47 36.03 -0.92
N ILE A 170 7.99 36.63 0.16
CA ILE A 170 8.04 36.02 1.50
C ILE A 170 6.64 36.00 2.14
N GLN A 171 5.83 37.06 1.95
CA GLN A 171 4.45 37.08 2.43
C GLN A 171 3.56 36.03 1.73
N ASN A 172 3.73 35.80 0.43
CA ASN A 172 2.97 34.76 -0.30
C ASN A 172 3.35 33.31 0.10
N LEU A 173 4.59 33.08 0.52
CA LEU A 173 5.05 31.77 1.01
C LEU A 173 4.50 31.47 2.43
N ILE A 174 4.41 32.48 3.30
CA ILE A 174 3.87 32.33 4.67
C ILE A 174 2.34 32.14 4.64
N HIS A 175 1.64 32.80 3.72
CA HIS A 175 0.19 32.67 3.57
C HIS A 175 -0.21 31.26 3.08
N ASN A 176 0.52 30.69 2.12
CA ASN A 176 0.28 29.33 1.60
C ASN A 176 0.58 28.22 2.63
N SER A 177 1.59 28.40 3.48
CA SER A 177 1.89 27.47 4.57
C SER A 177 0.79 27.44 5.65
N SER A 178 0.19 28.61 5.93
CA SER A 178 -0.85 28.74 6.95
C SER A 178 -2.20 28.14 6.51
N GLN A 179 -2.55 28.24 5.23
CA GLN A 179 -3.74 27.56 4.69
C GLN A 179 -3.62 26.03 4.68
N LYS A 180 -2.42 25.50 4.39
CA LYS A 180 -2.17 24.05 4.41
C LYS A 180 -2.22 23.46 5.84
N LYS A 181 -1.96 24.29 6.86
CA LYS A 181 -2.03 23.90 8.27
C LYS A 181 -3.48 23.96 8.80
N LYS A 182 -4.26 24.99 8.43
CA LYS A 182 -5.70 25.08 8.75
C LYS A 182 -6.55 23.96 8.15
N ASN A 183 -6.26 23.53 6.91
CA ASN A 183 -6.96 22.38 6.31
C ASN A 183 -6.66 21.04 7.00
N ARG A 184 -5.59 20.97 7.80
CA ARG A 184 -5.22 19.77 8.57
C ARG A 184 -5.80 19.78 9.98
N GLU A 185 -6.14 20.95 10.52
CA GLU A 185 -6.75 21.11 11.85
C GLU A 185 -8.29 21.00 11.81
N ASN A 186 -8.94 21.40 10.70
CA ASN A 186 -10.41 21.30 10.57
C ASN A 186 -10.97 19.87 10.40
N GLN A 187 -10.13 18.83 10.34
CA GLN A 187 -10.58 17.42 10.40
C GLN A 187 -10.46 16.79 11.80
N LYS A 188 -10.01 17.54 12.81
CA LYS A 188 -9.96 17.08 14.20
C LYS A 188 -11.02 17.79 15.05
N GLN A 189 -12.30 17.49 14.80
CA GLN A 189 -13.38 17.80 15.74
C GLN A 189 -14.58 16.86 15.50
N ASN A 190 -14.51 15.64 16.06
CA ASN A 190 -15.54 15.09 16.96
C ASN A 190 -15.12 13.70 17.50
N PRO A 191 -15.38 13.39 18.78
CA PRO A 191 -14.77 12.25 19.47
C PRO A 191 -15.64 11.00 19.39
N GLY A 192 -14.99 9.85 19.16
CA GLY A 192 -15.57 8.51 19.33
C GLY A 192 -14.46 7.57 19.79
N GLN A 193 -14.64 7.01 20.98
CA GLN A 193 -13.64 6.28 21.77
C GLN A 193 -13.08 5.04 21.05
N GLY A 194 -11.77 4.80 21.22
CA GLY A 194 -11.12 3.55 20.81
C GLY A 194 -9.69 3.50 21.35
N LYS A 195 -9.42 2.50 22.19
CA LYS A 195 -8.29 2.41 23.12
C LYS A 195 -6.91 2.38 22.44
N SER A 196 -5.96 2.97 23.15
CA SER A 196 -4.52 2.92 22.89
C SER A 196 -3.98 1.56 23.33
N ASP A 197 -3.28 0.85 22.45
CA ASP A 197 -2.26 -0.11 22.86
C ASP A 197 -0.97 0.20 22.11
N GLY A 198 -0.01 0.72 22.88
CA GLY A 198 1.37 0.88 22.45
C GLY A 198 2.13 -0.43 22.62
N SER A 199 2.91 -0.79 21.62
CA SER A 199 4.12 -1.59 21.78
C SER A 199 5.02 -1.35 20.57
N THR A 200 5.98 -0.47 20.78
CA THR A 200 7.11 -0.22 19.88
C THR A 200 8.10 -1.38 20.06
N SER A 201 8.31 -2.19 19.02
CA SER A 201 9.51 -3.04 18.95
C SER A 201 10.35 -2.67 17.74
N ASN A 202 11.62 -2.38 18.02
CA ASN A 202 12.66 -2.05 17.07
C ASN A 202 13.07 -3.30 16.30
N GLY A 203 12.93 -3.27 14.98
CA GLY A 203 13.41 -4.33 14.09
C GLY A 203 13.24 -3.94 12.62
N THR A 204 13.86 -2.84 12.19
CA THR A 204 13.65 -2.27 10.84
C THR A 204 14.87 -2.31 9.91
N ASN A 205 15.95 -3.01 10.29
CA ASN A 205 17.18 -3.02 9.49
C ASN A 205 17.39 -4.26 8.59
N ASP A 206 16.64 -5.35 8.74
CA ASP A 206 16.95 -6.60 8.02
C ASP A 206 16.23 -6.78 6.66
N TYR A 207 15.36 -5.85 6.26
CA TYR A 207 14.51 -6.08 5.08
C TYR A 207 15.07 -5.53 3.75
N ILE A 208 16.20 -4.82 3.80
CA ILE A 208 16.79 -4.14 2.63
C ILE A 208 17.54 -5.11 1.69
N GLY A 209 17.98 -6.28 2.19
CA GLY A 209 18.84 -7.20 1.41
C GLY A 209 18.13 -8.15 0.45
N SER A 210 16.80 -8.31 0.51
CA SER A 210 16.10 -9.41 -0.21
C SER A 210 15.29 -8.99 -1.43
N VAL A 211 15.25 -7.70 -1.79
CA VAL A 211 14.30 -7.19 -2.81
C VAL A 211 14.93 -7.03 -4.20
N GLU A 212 16.25 -7.05 -4.34
CA GLU A 212 16.90 -6.95 -5.66
C GLU A 212 16.81 -8.23 -6.50
N LYS A 213 16.32 -9.35 -5.94
CA LYS A 213 16.22 -10.64 -6.64
C LYS A 213 14.91 -10.87 -7.41
N TRP A 214 14.00 -9.90 -7.44
CA TRP A 214 12.62 -10.13 -7.90
C TRP A 214 12.07 -9.06 -8.85
N ARG A 215 12.91 -8.59 -9.77
CA ARG A 215 12.46 -7.97 -11.03
C ARG A 215 12.41 -9.00 -12.14
#